data_AF-A0A2G6L268-F1
#
_entry.id   AF-A0A2G6L268-F1
#
_cell.length_a   1.000
_cell.length_b   1.000
_cell.length_c   1.000
_cell.angle_alpha   90.00
_cell.angle_beta   90.00
_cell.angle_gamma   90.00
#
_symmetry.space_group_name_H-M   'P 1'
#
loop_
_entity.id
_entity.type
_entity.pdbx_description
1 polymer ?
#
loop_
_entity_poly.entity_id
_entity_poly.type
_entity_poly.pdbx_seq_one_letter_code
_entity_poly.pdbx_strand_id
1 'polypeptide(L)'
;DHIIATLDWHPADHISFADNQQKNPGEIIKINGIDQILWPVHCVQNSYGAEFIAGLKKETIEKIIYKGVDAGIDSYSGFFDNARQQQTGLEQYLRENTLDNIFICGLATDYCVKFTALDRSLWDLQPQL
;
A
#
# COMPACT_ATOMS: atom_id res chain seq x y z
N ASP A 1 -19.52 -7.45 -8.97
CA ASP A 1 -18.17 -7.45 -8.38
C ASP A 1 -17.90 -6.11 -7.76
N HIS A 2 -17.36 -6.08 -6.55
CA HIS A 2 -16.91 -4.85 -5.91
C HIS A 2 -15.49 -4.53 -6.38
N ILE A 3 -15.25 -3.30 -6.82
CA ILE A 3 -13.92 -2.86 -7.27
C ILE A 3 -13.37 -1.87 -6.26
N ILE A 4 -12.33 -2.30 -5.55
CA ILE A 4 -11.57 -1.50 -4.60
C ILE A 4 -10.20 -1.23 -5.20
N ALA A 5 -9.75 0.01 -5.16
CA ALA A 5 -8.42 0.38 -5.60
C ALA A 5 -7.56 0.80 -4.41
N THR A 6 -6.27 0.48 -4.47
CA THR A 6 -5.27 1.04 -3.58
C THR A 6 -4.42 2.06 -4.34
N LEU A 7 -3.96 3.11 -3.65
CA LEU A 7 -2.99 4.06 -4.17
C LEU A 7 -1.85 4.23 -3.17
N ASP A 8 -0.61 4.12 -3.64
CA ASP A 8 0.50 4.74 -2.91
C ASP A 8 0.29 6.24 -2.86
N TRP A 9 0.47 6.80 -1.66
CA TRP A 9 0.05 8.17 -1.38
C TRP A 9 1.01 8.83 -0.39
N HIS A 10 2.25 8.98 -0.83
CA HIS A 10 3.37 9.34 0.03
C HIS A 10 3.52 10.85 0.23
N PRO A 11 3.73 11.34 1.46
CA PRO A 11 4.17 12.72 1.65
C PRO A 11 5.56 12.93 0.98
N ALA A 12 5.90 14.17 0.64
CA ALA A 12 7.14 14.45 -0.09
C ALA A 12 8.42 14.09 0.71
N ASP A 13 8.32 14.10 2.03
CA ASP A 13 9.38 13.73 2.98
C ASP A 13 9.31 12.25 3.43
N HIS A 14 8.56 11.40 2.71
CA HIS A 14 8.39 9.99 3.06
C HIS A 14 9.73 9.24 3.17
N ILE A 15 9.83 8.38 4.18
CA ILE A 15 11.08 7.72 4.58
C ILE A 15 11.62 6.71 3.56
N SER A 16 10.73 6.19 2.69
CA SER A 16 11.13 5.25 1.65
C SER A 16 11.86 5.90 0.48
N PHE A 17 11.89 7.24 0.38
CA PHE A 17 12.56 7.91 -0.72
C PHE A 17 14.07 8.03 -0.48
N ALA A 18 14.85 7.56 -1.45
CA ALA A 18 16.31 7.57 -1.42
C ALA A 18 16.86 8.99 -1.24
N ASP A 19 16.25 9.98 -1.90
CA ASP A 19 16.62 11.39 -1.81
C ASP A 19 16.52 11.92 -0.36
N ASN A 20 15.47 11.55 0.37
CA ASN A 20 15.27 11.93 1.77
C ASN A 20 16.28 11.28 2.71
N GLN A 21 16.92 10.19 2.27
CA GLN A 21 17.96 9.47 3.01
C GLN A 21 19.38 9.79 2.50
N GLN A 22 19.52 10.68 1.52
CA GLN A 22 20.80 11.01 0.86
C GLN A 22 21.52 9.75 0.35
N LYS A 23 20.74 8.83 -0.24
CA LYS A 23 21.17 7.51 -0.69
C LYS A 23 20.68 7.25 -2.11
N ASN A 24 21.03 6.08 -2.65
CA ASN A 24 20.61 5.67 -3.98
C ASN A 24 19.39 4.74 -3.92
N PRO A 25 18.49 4.82 -4.91
CA PRO A 25 17.44 3.83 -5.08
C PRO A 25 18.00 2.39 -5.14
N GLY A 26 17.31 1.46 -4.49
CA GLY A 26 17.68 0.05 -4.37
C GLY A 26 18.54 -0.27 -3.15
N GLU A 27 19.09 0.72 -2.45
CA GLU A 27 19.74 0.48 -1.16
C GLU A 27 18.72 0.02 -0.10
N ILE A 28 19.17 -0.85 0.81
CA ILE A 28 18.38 -1.27 1.97
C ILE A 28 18.97 -0.60 3.22
N ILE A 29 18.11 0.07 3.97
CA ILE A 29 18.45 0.64 5.28
C ILE A 29 17.59 0.03 6.37
N LYS A 30 17.96 0.29 7.63
CA LYS A 30 17.16 -0.14 8.78
C LYS A 30 16.51 1.07 9.44
N ILE A 31 15.18 1.07 9.50
CA ILE A 31 14.36 2.10 10.15
C ILE A 31 13.56 1.41 11.24
N ASN A 32 13.70 1.88 12.49
CA ASN A 32 12.98 1.33 13.65
C ASN A 32 13.10 -0.21 13.77
N GLY A 33 14.24 -0.78 13.34
CA GLY A 33 14.50 -2.22 13.37
C GLY A 33 14.11 -2.99 12.09
N ILE A 34 13.33 -2.39 11.20
CA ILE A 34 12.78 -3.00 9.98
C ILE A 34 13.63 -2.62 8.77
N ASP A 35 13.81 -3.58 7.85
CA ASP A 35 14.50 -3.33 6.59
C ASP A 35 13.60 -2.53 5.64
N GLN A 36 14.11 -1.42 5.12
CA GLN A 36 13.45 -0.54 4.16
C GLN A 36 14.28 -0.46 2.89
N ILE A 37 13.68 -0.82 1.77
CA ILE A 37 14.24 -0.55 0.45
C ILE A 37 14.00 0.91 0.11
N LEU A 38 15.03 1.60 -0.37
CA LEU A 38 14.91 2.97 -0.81
C LEU A 38 14.50 3.04 -2.28
N TRP A 39 13.54 3.89 -2.57
CA TRP A 39 12.95 4.07 -3.89
C TRP A 39 13.25 5.47 -4.44
N PRO A 40 13.18 5.68 -5.76
CA PRO A 40 13.05 7.03 -6.30
C PRO A 40 11.80 7.71 -5.71
N VAL A 41 11.74 9.04 -5.71
CA VAL A 41 10.51 9.75 -5.38
C VAL A 41 9.40 9.32 -6.34
N HIS A 42 8.27 8.85 -5.79
CA HIS A 42 7.14 8.36 -6.56
C HIS A 42 5.84 8.56 -5.79
N CYS A 43 4.70 8.55 -6.50
CA CYS A 43 3.36 8.58 -5.92
C CYS A 43 3.16 9.64 -4.81
N VAL A 44 3.78 10.82 -4.98
CA VAL A 44 3.70 11.91 -4.01
C VAL A 44 2.27 12.44 -3.95
N GLN A 45 1.76 12.69 -2.74
CA GLN A 45 0.40 13.18 -2.51
C GLN A 45 0.06 14.38 -3.38
N ASN A 46 -1.10 14.33 -4.02
CA ASN A 46 -1.62 15.39 -4.89
C ASN A 46 -0.73 15.70 -6.12
N SER A 47 0.18 14.81 -6.49
CA SER A 47 0.98 14.94 -7.71
C SER A 47 0.40 14.09 -8.84
N TYR A 48 0.72 14.46 -10.08
CA TYR A 48 0.39 13.68 -11.26
C TYR A 48 0.86 12.22 -11.16
N GLY A 49 2.02 11.98 -10.53
CA GLY A 49 2.60 10.65 -10.37
C GLY A 49 1.83 9.73 -9.43
N ALA A 50 0.87 10.25 -8.65
CA ALA A 50 0.03 9.48 -7.74
C ALA A 50 -1.39 9.23 -8.31
N GLU A 51 -1.71 9.78 -9.48
CA GLU A 51 -3.01 9.56 -10.11
C GLU A 51 -3.11 8.16 -10.73
N PHE A 52 -4.33 7.61 -10.85
CA PHE A 52 -4.52 6.43 -11.70
C PHE A 52 -4.18 6.75 -13.15
N ILE A 53 -3.62 5.75 -13.84
CA ILE A 53 -3.29 5.81 -15.26
C ILE A 53 -4.49 6.23 -16.12
N ALA A 54 -4.21 6.98 -17.19
CA ALA A 54 -5.21 7.34 -18.17
C ALA A 54 -5.86 6.08 -18.78
N GLY A 55 -7.18 6.13 -18.96
CA GLY A 55 -7.96 5.02 -19.51
C GLY A 55 -8.45 3.99 -18.48
N LEU A 56 -7.99 4.04 -17.23
CA LEU A 56 -8.65 3.30 -16.15
C LEU A 56 -10.05 3.88 -15.91
N LYS A 57 -11.07 3.03 -15.88
CA LYS A 57 -12.47 3.40 -15.61
C LYS A 57 -12.67 3.70 -14.12
N LYS A 58 -12.23 4.88 -13.67
CA LYS A 58 -12.27 5.32 -12.27
C LYS A 58 -13.68 5.27 -11.68
N GLU A 59 -14.70 5.46 -12.51
CA GLU A 59 -16.11 5.44 -12.15
C GLU A 59 -16.61 4.07 -11.67
N THR A 60 -15.89 2.99 -11.96
CA THR A 60 -16.24 1.65 -11.45
C THR A 60 -15.63 1.37 -10.08
N ILE A 61 -14.74 2.22 -9.58
CA ILE A 61 -14.08 2.05 -8.29
C ILE A 61 -15.01 2.55 -7.18
N GLU A 62 -15.41 1.65 -6.28
CA GLU A 62 -16.33 1.95 -5.19
C GLU A 62 -15.61 2.51 -3.96
N LYS A 63 -14.36 2.12 -3.77
CA LYS A 63 -13.53 2.54 -2.65
C LYS A 63 -12.08 2.71 -3.08
N ILE A 64 -11.48 3.81 -2.64
CA ILE A 64 -10.04 4.04 -2.73
C ILE A 64 -9.47 3.91 -1.32
N ILE A 65 -8.42 3.11 -1.19
CA ILE A 65 -7.60 2.97 0.02
C ILE A 65 -6.24 3.60 -0.26
N TYR A 66 -5.89 4.62 0.51
CA TYR A 66 -4.56 5.21 0.44
C TYR A 66 -3.62 4.47 1.39
N LYS A 67 -2.41 4.15 0.91
CA LYS A 67 -1.36 3.50 1.69
C LYS A 67 -0.05 4.30 1.60
N GLY A 68 0.84 4.11 2.57
CA GLY A 68 2.11 4.85 2.65
C GLY A 68 1.94 6.34 2.99
N VAL A 69 0.85 6.68 3.69
CA VAL A 69 0.48 8.07 4.02
C VAL A 69 1.30 8.67 5.17
N ASP A 70 1.87 7.81 6.02
CA ASP A 70 2.69 8.19 7.17
C ASP A 70 4.13 8.40 6.70
N ALA A 71 4.70 9.57 6.95
CA ALA A 71 6.06 9.88 6.53
C ALA A 71 7.11 8.94 7.14
N GLY A 72 6.85 8.37 8.32
CA GLY A 72 7.80 7.56 9.09
C GLY A 72 7.77 6.06 8.81
N ILE A 73 6.83 5.57 7.99
CA ILE A 73 6.69 4.14 7.71
C ILE A 73 6.05 3.86 6.36
N ASP A 74 6.68 2.98 5.60
CA ASP A 74 6.21 2.54 4.29
C ASP A 74 5.11 1.46 4.40
N SER A 75 4.34 1.27 3.33
CA SER A 75 3.22 0.33 3.29
C SER A 75 3.05 -0.27 1.90
N TYR A 76 3.60 -1.46 1.69
CA TYR A 76 3.37 -2.21 0.45
C TYR A 76 1.98 -2.81 0.41
N SER A 77 1.55 -3.40 1.52
CA SER A 77 0.26 -4.10 1.61
C SER A 77 -0.89 -3.11 1.56
N GLY A 78 -1.97 -3.50 0.87
CA GLY A 78 -3.25 -2.83 0.96
C GLY A 78 -3.91 -2.93 2.32
N PHE A 79 -3.43 -3.78 3.24
CA PHE A 79 -4.03 -4.03 4.55
C PHE A 79 -3.31 -3.31 5.71
N PHE A 80 -1.97 -3.30 5.70
CA PHE A 80 -1.16 -2.79 6.81
C PHE A 80 0.07 -2.03 6.32
N ASP A 81 0.66 -1.22 7.20
CA ASP A 81 2.03 -0.75 7.04
C ASP A 81 3.06 -1.91 7.14
N ASN A 82 4.30 -1.65 6.74
CA ASN A 82 5.35 -2.66 6.69
C ASN A 82 5.76 -3.20 8.07
N ALA A 83 5.40 -2.53 9.16
CA ALA A 83 5.59 -3.00 10.55
C ALA A 83 4.35 -3.71 11.10
N ARG A 84 3.25 -3.71 10.36
CA ARG A 84 1.91 -4.13 10.79
C ARG A 84 1.43 -3.42 12.05
N GLN A 85 1.82 -2.16 12.22
CA GLN A 85 1.42 -1.34 13.37
C GLN A 85 0.10 -0.61 13.11
N GLN A 86 -0.14 -0.21 11.86
CA GLN A 86 -1.34 0.51 11.44
C GLN A 86 -2.06 -0.24 10.31
N GLN A 87 -3.39 -0.26 10.40
CA GLN A 87 -4.28 -0.73 9.35
C GLN A 87 -4.58 0.39 8.35
N THR A 88 -4.73 0.06 7.08
CA THR A 88 -5.13 1.00 6.02
C THR A 88 -6.64 1.25 5.97
N GLY A 89 -7.43 0.38 6.63
CA GLY A 89 -8.90 0.35 6.54
C GLY A 89 -9.46 -0.56 5.43
N LEU A 90 -8.62 -1.22 4.62
CA LEU A 90 -9.11 -2.19 3.63
C LEU A 90 -9.83 -3.38 4.29
N GLU A 91 -9.25 -3.96 5.34
CA GLU A 91 -9.87 -5.09 6.06
C GLU A 91 -11.25 -4.71 6.59
N GLN A 92 -11.33 -3.56 7.27
CA GLN A 92 -12.58 -3.05 7.83
C GLN A 92 -13.64 -2.90 6.73
N TYR A 93 -13.29 -2.26 5.61
CA TYR A 93 -14.22 -2.09 4.49
C TYR A 93 -14.72 -3.42 3.92
N LEU A 94 -13.83 -4.40 3.75
CA LEU A 94 -14.21 -5.72 3.22
C LEU A 94 -15.13 -6.47 4.20
N ARG A 95 -14.84 -6.43 5.51
CA ARG A 95 -15.68 -7.05 6.55
C ARG A 95 -17.07 -6.43 6.62
N GLU A 96 -17.14 -5.09 6.67
CA GLU A 96 -18.41 -4.36 6.73
C GLU A 96 -19.31 -4.66 5.52
N ASN A 97 -18.73 -5.01 4.37
CA ASN A 97 -19.45 -5.34 3.14
C ASN A 97 -19.53 -6.85 2.86
N THR A 98 -19.09 -7.71 3.79
CA THR A 98 -19.11 -9.19 3.64
C THR A 98 -18.43 -9.68 2.35
N LEU A 99 -17.24 -9.13 2.07
CA LEU A 99 -16.46 -9.40 0.85
C LEU A 99 -15.31 -10.37 1.10
N ASP A 100 -15.55 -11.66 0.88
CA ASP A 100 -14.60 -12.71 1.28
C ASP A 100 -13.80 -13.30 0.11
N ASN A 101 -14.36 -13.32 -1.11
CA ASN A 101 -13.69 -13.82 -2.31
C ASN A 101 -12.95 -12.68 -3.03
N ILE A 102 -11.63 -12.65 -2.89
CA ILE A 102 -10.81 -11.52 -3.36
C ILE A 102 -9.89 -11.94 -4.50
N PHE A 103 -9.93 -11.16 -5.58
CA PHE A 103 -8.94 -11.20 -6.66
C PHE A 103 -8.05 -9.98 -6.54
N ILE A 104 -6.73 -10.19 -6.52
CA ILE A 104 -5.74 -9.11 -6.39
C ILE A 104 -5.01 -8.98 -7.71
N CYS A 105 -5.01 -7.79 -8.27
CA CYS A 105 -4.28 -7.43 -9.49
C CYS A 105 -3.68 -6.03 -9.34
N GLY A 106 -2.74 -5.69 -10.22
CA GLY A 106 -2.06 -4.39 -10.19
C GLY A 106 -0.55 -4.53 -10.18
N LEU A 107 0.13 -3.56 -9.58
CA LEU A 107 1.59 -3.44 -9.59
C LEU A 107 2.13 -3.01 -8.22
N ALA A 108 3.37 -3.35 -7.88
CA ALA A 108 4.21 -4.37 -8.55
C ALA A 108 3.89 -5.77 -8.01
N THR A 109 4.07 -6.80 -8.85
CA THR A 109 3.73 -8.20 -8.52
C THR A 109 4.46 -8.70 -7.26
N ASP A 110 5.73 -8.38 -7.15
CA ASP A 110 6.68 -8.79 -6.11
C ASP A 110 6.66 -7.91 -4.85
N TYR A 111 5.94 -6.79 -4.89
CA TYR A 111 5.74 -5.87 -3.78
C TYR A 111 4.27 -5.76 -3.44
N CYS A 112 3.61 -4.66 -3.80
CA CYS A 112 2.27 -4.31 -3.36
C CYS A 112 1.26 -5.43 -3.58
N VAL A 113 1.31 -6.12 -4.74
CA VAL A 113 0.42 -7.26 -5.01
C VAL A 113 0.72 -8.43 -4.07
N LYS A 114 1.99 -8.87 -3.99
CA LYS A 114 2.43 -9.97 -3.13
C LYS A 114 2.10 -9.71 -1.67
N PHE A 115 2.48 -8.56 -1.12
CA PHE A 115 2.25 -8.24 0.30
C PHE A 115 0.75 -8.13 0.62
N THR A 116 -0.05 -7.55 -0.27
CA THR A 116 -1.52 -7.53 -0.12
C THR A 116 -2.10 -8.95 -0.12
N ALA A 117 -1.64 -9.83 -1.01
CA ALA A 117 -2.10 -11.22 -1.07
C ALA A 117 -1.69 -12.02 0.16
N LEU A 118 -0.46 -11.83 0.64
CA LEU A 118 0.03 -12.49 1.85
C LEU A 118 -0.77 -12.05 3.07
N ASP A 119 -0.99 -10.74 3.27
CA ASP A 119 -1.79 -10.27 4.41
C ASP A 119 -3.24 -10.74 4.33
N ARG A 120 -3.85 -10.75 3.14
CA ARG A 120 -5.18 -11.33 2.96
C ARG A 120 -5.22 -12.81 3.36
N SER A 121 -4.20 -13.60 3.01
CA SER A 121 -4.17 -15.02 3.36
C SER A 121 -4.09 -15.27 4.87
N LEU A 122 -3.56 -14.31 5.63
CA LEU A 122 -3.46 -14.39 7.08
C LEU A 122 -4.78 -14.05 7.79
N TRP A 123 -5.70 -13.37 7.10
CA TRP A 123 -7.04 -13.07 7.64
C TRP A 123 -7.77 -14.37 8.04
N ASP A 124 -7.68 -15.44 7.24
CA ASP A 124 -8.35 -16.71 7.55
C ASP A 124 -7.77 -17.43 8.79
N LEU A 125 -6.61 -16.99 9.28
CA LEU A 125 -5.94 -17.53 10.46
C LEU A 125 -6.20 -16.71 11.74
N GLN A 126 -6.80 -15.52 11.62
CA GLN A 126 -7.12 -14.69 12.78
C GLN A 126 -8.45 -15.13 13.41
N PRO A 127 -8.54 -15.22 14.75
CA PRO A 127 -9.82 -15.44 15.42
C PRO A 127 -10.81 -14.39 14.95
N GLN A 128 -11.94 -14.82 14.40
CA GLN A 128 -13.06 -13.94 14.11
C GLN A 128 -13.55 -13.41 15.48
N LEU A 129 -13.26 -12.14 15.78
CA LEU A 129 -13.77 -11.45 16.96
C LEU A 129 -15.28 -11.27 16.86
#